data_AF-A0A7S0I4S5-F1
#
_entry.id   AF-A0A7S0I4S5-F1
#
_cell.length_a   1.000
_cell.length_b   1.000
_cell.length_c   1.000
_cell.angle_alpha   90.00
_cell.angle_beta   90.00
_cell.angle_gamma   90.00
#
_symmetry.space_group_name_H-M   'P 1'
#
loop_
_entity.id
_entity.type
_entity.pdbx_description
1 polymer ?
#
loop_
_entity_poly.entity_id
_entity_poly.type
_entity_poly.pdbx_seq_one_letter_code
_entity_poly.pdbx_strand_id
1 'polypeptide(L)'
;MDTGKVELRLKRSGFARQSRRMEVGVAIQPVRGKFHRSKCITITPRYVIVNQTGFPLQARQEGTATSVTIPCGSSHNCVVWHWTDPRKRHNVRLALEPGKTRASWHDRWSGAFSIDEVGDTVIMMESEESTGPIYADV
;
A
#
# COMPACT_ATOMS: atom_id res chain seq x y z
N MET A 1 -31.03 5.92 23.66
CA MET A 1 -29.58 6.18 23.62
C MET A 1 -29.28 6.63 22.20
N ASP A 2 -28.88 7.88 22.05
CA ASP A 2 -28.82 8.59 20.77
C ASP A 2 -27.48 8.28 20.08
N THR A 3 -27.49 7.45 19.04
CA THR A 3 -26.31 7.20 18.20
C THR A 3 -26.13 8.36 17.23
N GLY A 4 -25.63 9.47 17.76
CA GLY A 4 -25.30 10.66 16.96
C GLY A 4 -24.36 10.30 15.82
N LYS A 5 -24.87 10.40 14.59
CA LYS A 5 -24.12 10.21 13.35
C LYS A 5 -23.07 11.33 13.23
N VAL A 6 -21.80 11.01 13.46
CA VAL A 6 -20.70 11.96 13.24
C VAL A 6 -20.27 11.88 11.78
N GLU A 7 -20.61 12.91 11.01
CA GLU A 7 -20.20 13.04 9.61
C GLU A 7 -18.95 13.92 9.52
N LEU A 8 -17.80 13.31 9.27
CA LEU A 8 -16.53 14.03 9.06
C LEU A 8 -16.51 14.62 7.65
N ARG A 9 -16.83 15.91 7.52
CA ARG A 9 -16.81 16.63 6.25
C ARG A 9 -15.40 17.17 5.97
N LEU A 10 -14.62 16.47 5.15
CA LEU A 10 -13.37 17.00 4.62
C LEU A 10 -13.66 18.19 3.70
N LYS A 11 -13.14 19.37 4.04
CA LYS A 11 -13.15 20.55 3.15
C LYS A 11 -12.22 20.28 1.96
N ARG A 12 -12.78 20.13 0.76
CA ARG A 12 -12.01 19.95 -0.48
C ARG A 12 -11.36 21.29 -0.86
N SER A 13 -10.04 21.33 -0.85
CA SER A 13 -9.24 22.41 -1.44
C SER A 13 -9.15 22.21 -2.96
N GLY A 14 -9.37 23.29 -3.71
CA GLY A 14 -9.56 23.33 -5.17
C GLY A 14 -8.28 23.14 -6.00
N PHE A 15 -7.65 21.98 -5.86
CA PHE A 15 -6.81 21.41 -6.91
C PHE A 15 -7.48 20.10 -7.34
N ALA A 16 -7.46 19.77 -8.63
CA ALA A 16 -7.89 18.47 -9.15
C ALA A 16 -6.90 17.38 -8.66
N ARG A 17 -6.88 17.16 -7.36
CA ARG A 17 -6.11 16.14 -6.67
C ARG A 17 -6.81 14.84 -7.00
N GLN A 18 -6.12 13.96 -7.76
CA GLN A 18 -6.49 12.55 -7.85
C GLN A 18 -6.93 12.10 -6.46
N SER A 19 -8.23 11.87 -6.29
CA SER A 19 -8.80 11.62 -4.97
C SER A 19 -8.41 10.19 -4.59
N ARG A 20 -7.30 10.04 -3.88
CA ARG A 20 -6.90 8.74 -3.32
C ARG A 20 -8.00 8.26 -2.38
N ARG A 21 -8.35 6.98 -2.47
CA ARG A 21 -9.24 6.33 -1.51
C ARG A 21 -8.42 5.82 -0.34
N MET A 22 -8.59 6.50 0.78
CA MET A 22 -8.01 6.10 2.05
C MET A 22 -9.01 5.20 2.77
N GLU A 23 -8.55 4.01 3.13
CA GLU A 23 -9.30 3.09 3.98
C GLU A 23 -8.62 3.06 5.35
N VAL A 24 -9.41 3.28 6.39
CA VAL A 24 -8.92 3.44 7.76
C VAL A 24 -9.79 2.67 8.73
N GLY A 25 -9.18 2.12 9.77
CA GLY A 25 -9.87 1.71 10.99
C GLY A 25 -10.19 2.93 11.84
N VAL A 26 -11.35 2.92 12.48
CA VAL A 26 -11.79 3.99 13.38
C VAL A 26 -12.23 3.37 14.70
N ALA A 27 -11.59 3.78 15.79
CA ALA A 27 -12.01 3.43 17.14
C ALA A 27 -12.39 4.72 17.89
N ILE A 28 -13.53 4.70 18.59
CA ILE A 28 -14.03 5.84 19.36
C ILE A 28 -14.20 5.39 20.80
N GLN A 29 -13.49 6.04 21.72
CA GLN A 29 -13.50 5.69 23.14
C GLN A 29 -13.78 6.92 24.00
N PRO A 30 -14.59 6.81 25.08
CA PRO A 30 -14.72 7.90 26.04
C PRO A 30 -13.39 8.12 26.77
N VAL A 31 -12.98 9.39 26.88
CA VAL A 31 -11.78 9.74 27.65
C VAL A 31 -12.11 9.67 29.14
N ARG A 32 -11.14 9.27 29.97
CA ARG A 32 -11.30 9.23 31.44
C ARG A 32 -10.70 10.49 32.08
N GLY A 33 -11.09 10.79 33.32
CA GLY A 33 -10.52 11.90 34.11
C GLY A 33 -11.01 13.29 33.68
N LYS A 34 -10.11 14.27 33.65
CA LYS A 34 -10.44 15.70 33.43
C LYS A 34 -11.19 15.97 32.12
N PHE A 35 -11.02 15.09 31.13
CA PHE A 35 -11.67 15.19 29.81
C PHE A 35 -12.82 14.19 29.64
N HIS A 36 -13.51 13.79 30.71
CA HIS A 36 -14.59 12.79 30.66
C HIS A 36 -15.76 13.12 29.71
N ARG A 37 -15.91 14.38 29.31
CA ARG A 37 -16.90 14.83 28.32
C ARG A 37 -16.41 14.71 26.87
N SER A 38 -15.16 14.30 26.66
CA SER A 38 -14.53 14.17 25.35
C SER A 38 -14.47 12.71 24.89
N LYS A 39 -14.35 12.51 23.57
CA LYS A 39 -14.08 11.21 22.95
C LYS A 39 -12.67 11.21 22.36
N CYS A 40 -11.93 10.13 22.57
CA CYS A 40 -10.72 9.81 21.83
C CYS A 40 -11.14 9.12 20.54
N ILE A 41 -10.70 9.65 19.39
CA ILE A 41 -10.90 9.03 18.08
C ILE A 41 -9.53 8.57 17.60
N THR A 42 -9.34 7.26 17.49
CA THR A 42 -8.13 6.66 16.94
C THR A 42 -8.39 6.29 15.48
N ILE A 43 -7.56 6.78 14.58
CA ILE A 43 -7.59 6.47 13.15
C ILE A 43 -6.35 5.63 12.83
N THR A 44 -6.54 4.44 12.30
CA THR A 44 -5.44 3.54 11.91
C THR A 44 -5.49 3.26 10.41
N PRO A 45 -4.35 3.13 9.72
CA PRO A 45 -4.35 2.70 8.32
C PRO A 45 -4.91 1.27 8.21
N ARG A 46 -5.74 1.01 7.19
CA ARG A 46 -6.25 -0.36 6.95
C ARG A 46 -5.15 -1.28 6.44
N TYR A 47 -4.26 -0.76 5.61
CA TYR A 47 -3.20 -1.54 4.96
C TYR A 47 -1.83 -0.94 5.24
N VAL A 48 -0.91 -1.81 5.59
CA VAL A 48 0.50 -1.51 5.80
C VAL A 48 1.31 -2.55 5.06
N ILE A 49 2.25 -2.11 4.22
CA ILE A 49 3.17 -2.99 3.51
C ILE A 49 4.49 -2.99 4.26
N VAL A 50 4.97 -4.17 4.63
CA VAL A 50 6.26 -4.37 5.30
C VAL A 50 7.16 -5.12 4.33
N ASN A 51 8.30 -4.52 3.99
CA ASN A 51 9.30 -5.18 3.15
C ASN A 51 10.37 -5.83 4.02
N GLN A 52 10.32 -7.15 4.10
CA GLN A 52 11.30 -7.95 4.85
C GLN A 52 12.46 -8.46 3.97
N THR A 53 12.54 -8.03 2.71
CA THR A 53 13.64 -8.41 1.83
C THR A 53 14.89 -7.53 2.07
N GLY A 54 16.00 -7.90 1.43
CA GLY A 54 17.25 -7.14 1.43
C GLY A 54 17.32 -6.01 0.41
N PHE A 55 16.26 -5.77 -0.36
CA PHE A 55 16.23 -4.81 -1.47
C PHE A 55 14.93 -4.00 -1.50
N PRO A 56 14.98 -2.72 -1.88
CA PRO A 56 13.77 -1.92 -1.94
C PRO A 56 12.83 -2.43 -3.05
N LEU A 57 11.54 -2.40 -2.76
CA LEU A 57 10.48 -2.79 -3.69
C LEU A 57 9.70 -1.56 -4.15
N GLN A 58 8.94 -1.70 -5.22
CA GLN A 58 7.89 -0.76 -5.59
C GLN A 58 6.53 -1.45 -5.51
N ALA A 59 5.51 -0.71 -5.08
CA ALA A 59 4.11 -1.13 -5.14
C ALA A 59 3.28 -0.14 -5.93
N ARG A 60 2.31 -0.63 -6.70
CA ARG A 60 1.29 0.20 -7.36
C ARG A 60 -0.06 -0.49 -7.37
N GLN A 61 -1.12 0.30 -7.50
CA GLN A 61 -2.44 -0.22 -7.78
C GLN A 61 -2.51 -0.66 -9.25
N GLU A 62 -3.12 -1.82 -9.50
CA GLU A 62 -3.36 -2.31 -10.85
C GLU A 62 -4.06 -1.27 -11.72
N GLY A 63 -3.55 -1.10 -12.95
CA GLY A 63 -4.08 -0.12 -13.90
C GLY A 63 -3.70 1.33 -13.59
N THR A 64 -2.83 1.62 -12.61
CA THR A 64 -2.33 2.97 -12.32
C THR A 64 -0.84 3.12 -12.70
N ALA A 65 -0.42 4.35 -12.99
CA ALA A 65 0.97 4.67 -13.31
C ALA A 65 1.79 4.99 -12.05
N THR A 66 1.15 5.47 -10.99
CA THR A 66 1.81 5.91 -9.77
C THR A 66 2.21 4.72 -8.91
N SER A 67 3.50 4.63 -8.57
CA SER A 67 4.04 3.66 -7.62
C SER A 67 4.55 4.35 -6.35
N VAL A 68 4.79 3.54 -5.32
CA VAL A 68 5.46 3.93 -4.07
C VAL A 68 6.64 2.98 -3.83
N THR A 69 7.78 3.53 -3.41
CA THR A 69 8.93 2.73 -2.97
C THR A 69 8.69 2.23 -1.55
N ILE A 70 8.99 0.95 -1.33
CA ILE A 70 8.92 0.27 -0.03
C ILE A 70 10.36 -0.04 0.40
N PRO A 71 10.93 0.72 1.37
CA PRO A 71 12.31 0.57 1.77
C PRO A 71 12.57 -0.80 2.42
N CYS A 72 13.78 -1.33 2.23
CA CYS A 72 14.25 -2.57 2.86
C CYS A 72 15.05 -2.32 4.14
N GLY A 73 15.44 -3.39 4.82
CA GLY A 73 16.51 -3.34 5.84
C GLY A 73 16.08 -3.04 7.28
N SER A 74 14.78 -3.01 7.59
CA SER A 74 14.31 -3.02 8.99
C SER A 74 12.85 -3.46 9.06
N SER A 75 12.47 -4.21 10.09
CA SER A 75 11.07 -4.55 10.39
C SER A 75 10.21 -3.32 10.71
N HIS A 76 10.83 -2.17 10.99
CA HIS A 76 10.15 -0.89 11.19
C HIS A 76 9.94 -0.12 9.88
N ASN A 77 10.50 -0.58 8.76
CA ASN A 77 10.31 0.02 7.45
C ASN A 77 8.99 -0.48 6.85
N CYS A 78 7.92 0.19 7.24
CA CYS A 78 6.59 -0.07 6.74
C CYS A 78 6.02 1.15 6.01
N VAL A 79 5.27 0.91 4.95
CA VAL A 79 4.60 1.96 4.18
C VAL A 79 3.10 1.80 4.32
N VAL A 80 2.43 2.90 4.68
CA VAL A 80 0.96 2.94 4.67
C VAL A 80 0.46 2.91 3.24
N TRP A 81 -0.44 1.97 2.94
CA TRP A 81 -0.99 1.80 1.59
C TRP A 81 -2.37 2.44 1.45
N HIS A 82 -2.57 3.13 0.31
CA HIS A 82 -3.83 3.73 -0.08
C HIS A 82 -4.09 3.51 -1.57
N TRP A 83 -5.35 3.37 -1.94
CA TRP A 83 -5.75 3.19 -3.34
C TRP A 83 -5.64 4.52 -4.08
N THR A 84 -4.78 4.56 -5.10
CA THR A 84 -4.52 5.75 -5.90
C THR A 84 -5.77 6.22 -6.64
N ASP A 85 -6.56 5.28 -7.18
CA ASP A 85 -7.79 5.54 -7.93
C ASP A 85 -8.95 4.67 -7.42
N PRO A 86 -10.00 5.25 -6.79
CA PRO A 86 -11.15 4.50 -6.28
C PRO A 86 -11.99 3.82 -7.37
N ARG A 87 -11.82 4.20 -8.64
CA ARG A 87 -12.61 3.69 -9.76
C ARG A 87 -11.99 2.43 -10.38
N LYS A 88 -10.74 2.13 -10.04
CA LYS A 88 -10.00 0.98 -10.56
C LYS A 88 -10.05 -0.18 -9.58
N ARG A 89 -9.68 -1.36 -10.06
CA ARG A 89 -9.57 -2.56 -9.23
C ARG A 89 -8.61 -2.33 -8.07
N HIS A 90 -8.96 -2.86 -6.90
CA HIS A 90 -8.16 -2.78 -5.69
C HIS A 90 -7.18 -3.95 -5.61
N ASN A 91 -6.41 -4.13 -6.67
CA ASN A 91 -5.34 -5.10 -6.72
C ASN A 91 -4.00 -4.38 -6.64
N VAL A 92 -3.03 -5.01 -6.00
CA VAL A 92 -1.66 -4.52 -5.89
C VAL A 92 -0.79 -5.25 -6.91
N ARG A 93 0.23 -4.56 -7.40
CA ARG A 93 1.35 -5.15 -8.13
C ARG A 93 2.65 -4.69 -7.46
N LEU A 94 3.63 -5.59 -7.41
CA LEU A 94 4.94 -5.34 -6.85
C LEU A 94 6.03 -5.42 -7.92
N ALA A 95 7.14 -4.72 -7.73
CA ALA A 95 8.32 -4.80 -8.58
C ALA A 95 9.58 -4.56 -7.74
N LEU A 96 10.75 -4.94 -8.26
CA LEU A 96 12.03 -4.47 -7.74
C LEU A 96 12.22 -2.98 -8.09
N GLU A 97 12.85 -2.20 -7.22
CA GLU A 97 13.16 -0.80 -7.54
C GLU A 97 14.25 -0.70 -8.63
N PRO A 98 14.02 0.08 -9.71
CA PRO A 98 15.01 0.23 -10.80
C PRO A 98 16.35 0.82 -10.32
N GLY A 99 17.46 0.34 -10.89
CA GLY A 99 18.80 0.91 -10.67
C GLY A 99 19.57 0.38 -9.45
N LYS A 100 19.02 -0.59 -8.72
CA LYS A 100 19.74 -1.36 -7.69
C LYS A 100 20.26 -2.72 -8.18
N THR A 101 19.92 -3.11 -9.41
CA THR A 101 20.42 -4.30 -10.12
C THR A 101 21.23 -3.89 -11.35
N ARG A 102 22.19 -4.72 -11.78
CA ARG A 102 23.23 -4.38 -12.78
C ARG A 102 22.70 -4.25 -14.22
N ALA A 103 21.49 -4.74 -14.50
CA ALA A 103 20.93 -4.74 -15.84
C ALA A 103 19.63 -3.90 -15.93
N SER A 104 19.55 -3.10 -16.98
CA SER A 104 18.45 -2.23 -17.38
C SER A 104 17.23 -3.02 -17.89
N TRP A 105 16.69 -3.94 -17.09
CA TRP A 105 15.40 -4.57 -17.39
C TRP A 105 14.26 -3.73 -16.81
N HIS A 106 13.45 -3.20 -17.72
CA HIS A 106 12.25 -2.42 -17.43
C HIS A 106 11.34 -3.09 -16.39
N ASP A 107 10.80 -2.30 -15.45
CA ASP A 107 9.53 -2.42 -14.70
C ASP A 107 8.73 -3.74 -14.85
N ARG A 108 9.31 -4.90 -14.52
CA ARG A 108 8.57 -6.17 -14.51
C ARG A 108 7.77 -6.28 -13.22
N TRP A 109 6.60 -5.67 -13.26
CA TRP A 109 5.57 -5.82 -12.25
C TRP A 109 5.12 -7.28 -12.14
N SER A 110 4.86 -7.72 -10.92
CA SER A 110 4.20 -8.99 -10.62
C SER A 110 2.82 -9.10 -11.28
N GLY A 111 2.27 -10.31 -11.23
CA GLY A 111 0.83 -10.50 -11.34
C GLY A 111 0.07 -9.61 -10.35
N ALA A 112 -1.16 -9.24 -10.69
CA ALA A 112 -2.03 -8.51 -9.78
C ALA A 112 -2.58 -9.46 -8.72
N PHE A 113 -2.61 -9.01 -7.46
CA PHE A 113 -3.18 -9.78 -6.35
C PHE A 113 -4.02 -8.88 -5.44
N SER A 114 -4.98 -9.48 -4.75
CA SER A 114 -5.79 -8.81 -3.73
C SER A 114 -5.00 -8.71 -2.43
N ILE A 115 -5.01 -7.54 -1.78
CA ILE A 115 -4.37 -7.36 -0.46
C ILE A 115 -5.24 -7.87 0.70
N ASP A 116 -6.52 -8.14 0.44
CA ASP A 116 -7.44 -8.69 1.45
C ASP A 116 -7.33 -10.23 1.55
N GLU A 117 -6.64 -10.87 0.61
CA GLU A 117 -6.44 -12.32 0.57
C GLU A 117 -5.03 -12.67 1.05
N VAL A 118 -4.93 -13.67 1.91
CA VAL A 118 -3.63 -14.22 2.32
C VAL A 118 -3.16 -15.18 1.25
N GLY A 119 -1.94 -14.98 0.77
CA GLY A 119 -1.33 -15.87 -0.21
C GLY A 119 0.04 -15.38 -0.66
N ASP A 120 0.60 -16.11 -1.60
CA ASP A 120 1.91 -15.83 -2.18
C ASP A 120 1.75 -15.16 -3.54
N THR A 121 2.67 -14.25 -3.85
CA THR A 121 2.79 -13.66 -5.18
C THR A 121 4.23 -13.77 -5.64
N VAL A 122 4.42 -14.04 -6.93
CA VAL A 122 5.76 -14.18 -7.51
C VAL A 122 6.19 -12.84 -8.07
N ILE A 123 7.38 -12.40 -7.65
CA ILE A 123 8.06 -11.25 -8.22
C ILE A 123 9.24 -11.79 -9.03
N MET A 124 9.39 -11.28 -10.25
CA MET A 124 10.50 -11.69 -11.09
C MET A 124 11.79 -11.04 -10.59
N MET A 125 12.80 -11.86 -10.36
CA MET A 125 14.12 -11.44 -9.89
C MET A 125 15.18 -11.78 -10.93
N GLU A 126 16.27 -11.00 -10.96
CA GLU A 126 17.48 -11.37 -11.67
C GLU A 126 18.15 -12.54 -10.94
N SER A 127 18.62 -13.54 -11.68
CA SER A 127 19.50 -14.59 -11.18
C SER A 127 20.86 -14.45 -11.87
N GLU A 128 21.95 -14.48 -11.10
CA GLU A 128 23.31 -14.45 -11.64
C GLU A 128 23.61 -15.66 -12.54
N GLU A 129 22.85 -16.76 -12.40
CA GLU A 129 22.98 -17.98 -13.22
C GLU A 129 22.10 -17.96 -14.49
N SER A 130 21.27 -16.93 -14.68
CA SER A 130 20.29 -16.85 -15.78
C SER A 130 20.88 -16.12 -16.99
N THR A 131 21.57 -16.86 -17.86
CA THR A 131 21.97 -16.43 -19.22
C THR A 131 20.82 -16.50 -20.23
N GLY A 132 19.57 -16.32 -19.81
CA GLY A 132 18.40 -16.38 -20.69
C GLY A 132 17.08 -16.19 -19.96
N PRO A 133 16.00 -15.76 -20.64
CA PRO A 133 14.70 -15.56 -20.02
C PRO A 133 14.20 -16.88 -19.44
N ILE A 134 14.05 -16.93 -18.11
CA ILE A 134 13.37 -18.02 -17.42
C ILE A 134 11.88 -17.85 -17.72
N TYR A 135 11.40 -18.54 -18.77
CA TYR A 135 9.97 -18.76 -18.93
C TYR A 135 9.51 -19.66 -17.78
N ALA A 136 8.56 -19.17 -17.00
CA ALA A 136 7.76 -20.05 -16.15
C ALA A 136 6.75 -20.73 -17.07
N ASP A 137 7.00 -21.99 -17.41
CA ASP A 137 5.97 -22.84 -18.01
C ASP A 137 4.82 -22.97 -17.01
N VAL A 138 3.60 -22.70 -17.50
CA VAL A 138 2.31 -23.04 -16.87
C VAL A 138 1.79 -24.29 -17.55
#